data_AF-H3NHB7-F1
#
_entry.id   AF-H3NHB7-F1
#
_cell.length_a   1.000
_cell.length_b   1.000
_cell.length_c   1.000
_cell.angle_alpha   90.00
_cell.angle_beta   90.00
_cell.angle_gamma   90.00
#
_symmetry.space_group_name_H-M   'P 1'
#
loop_
_entity.id
_entity.type
_entity.pdbx_description
1 polymer ?
#
loop_
_entity_poly.entity_id
_entity_poly.type
_entity_poly.pdbx_seq_one_letter_code
_entity_poly.pdbx_strand_id
1 'polypeptide(L)'
;MFNLKNILSALCSGFIFALVAGALMSYWVWLEMRVHTWVLCWFVVALFIMLALFFKIKPITFFIGEAIALVLMLVKSPNIFYYNVRDMFFMNTPLSTTRLTTIVILVVMTIVMAFIWYHDNKNKKQFKRRS
;
A
#
# COMPACT_ATOMS: atom_id res chain seq x y z
N MET A 1 21.97 7.25 8.69
CA MET A 1 21.75 5.85 9.10
C MET A 1 20.29 5.51 8.83
N PHE A 2 19.99 4.61 7.90
CA PHE A 2 18.61 4.23 7.60
C PHE A 2 18.04 3.44 8.78
N ASN A 3 16.98 3.98 9.40
CA ASN A 3 16.35 3.38 10.55
C ASN A 3 15.37 2.29 10.07
N LEU A 4 15.39 1.10 10.67
CA LEU A 4 14.56 -0.06 10.24
C LEU A 4 13.07 0.33 10.12
N LYS A 5 12.59 1.18 11.04
CA LYS A 5 11.22 1.72 11.04
C LYS A 5 10.89 2.54 9.79
N ASN A 6 11.86 3.28 9.24
CA ASN A 6 11.67 4.07 8.03
C ASN A 6 11.59 3.19 6.79
N ILE A 7 12.41 2.14 6.72
CA ILE A 7 12.38 1.17 5.62
C ILE A 7 11.04 0.42 5.62
N LEU A 8 10.62 -0.05 6.80
CA LEU A 8 9.36 -0.79 6.94
C LEU A 8 8.14 0.08 6.62
N SER A 9 8.16 1.35 7.05
CA SER A 9 7.14 2.34 6.70
C SER A 9 7.11 2.62 5.20
N ALA A 10 8.28 2.78 4.56
CA ALA A 10 8.40 3.00 3.12
C ALA A 10 7.83 1.83 2.33
N LEU A 11 8.18 0.59 2.70
CA LEU A 11 7.67 -0.63 2.08
C LEU A 11 6.15 -0.74 2.17
N CYS A 12 5.58 -0.57 3.37
CA CYS A 12 4.12 -0.67 3.56
C CYS A 12 3.38 0.43 2.79
N SER A 13 3.87 1.67 2.86
CA SER A 13 3.26 2.80 2.13
C SER A 13 3.35 2.62 0.61
N GLY A 14 4.51 2.24 0.08
CA GLY A 14 4.69 2.03 -1.35
C GLY A 14 3.85 0.88 -1.89
N PHE A 15 3.68 -0.19 -1.11
CA PHE A 15 2.78 -1.28 -1.47
C PHE A 15 1.32 -0.82 -1.57
N ILE A 16 0.82 -0.08 -0.58
CA ILE A 16 -0.55 0.47 -0.62
C ILE A 16 -0.74 1.44 -1.79
N PHE A 17 0.21 2.34 -2.04
CA PHE A 17 0.10 3.29 -3.15
C PHE A 17 0.16 2.60 -4.52
N ALA A 18 0.90 1.51 -4.64
CA ALA A 18 0.88 0.70 -5.84
C ALA A 18 -0.45 -0.03 -6.05
N LEU A 19 -1.06 -0.54 -4.98
CA LEU A 19 -2.42 -1.10 -5.02
C LEU A 19 -3.44 -0.04 -5.46
N VAL A 20 -3.35 1.17 -4.91
CA VAL A 20 -4.18 2.31 -5.30
C VAL A 20 -3.96 2.68 -6.77
N ALA A 21 -2.70 2.83 -7.20
CA ALA A 21 -2.37 3.16 -8.59
C ALA A 21 -2.82 2.07 -9.56
N GLY A 22 -2.66 0.80 -9.22
CA GLY A 22 -3.17 -0.32 -10.03
C GLY A 22 -4.69 -0.34 -10.10
N ALA A 23 -5.38 -0.05 -9.00
CA ALA A 23 -6.83 0.08 -8.99
C ALA A 23 -7.32 1.28 -9.83
N LEU A 24 -6.65 2.43 -9.73
CA LEU A 24 -6.91 3.62 -10.55
C LEU A 24 -6.63 3.38 -12.04
N MET A 25 -5.53 2.71 -12.38
CA MET A 25 -5.24 2.31 -13.76
C MET A 25 -6.26 1.31 -14.29
N SER A 26 -6.73 0.38 -13.47
CA SER A 26 -7.83 -0.52 -13.85
C SER A 26 -9.20 0.20 -13.93
N TYR A 27 -9.31 1.38 -13.30
CA TYR A 27 -10.43 2.30 -13.46
C TYR A 27 -10.38 3.02 -14.81
N TRP A 28 -9.19 3.45 -15.24
CA TRP A 28 -8.96 4.23 -16.47
C TRP A 28 -8.79 3.35 -17.72
N VAL A 29 -8.09 2.23 -17.62
CA VAL A 29 -7.57 1.40 -18.73
C VAL A 29 -8.42 0.13 -18.93
N TRP A 30 -9.72 0.18 -18.65
CA TRP A 30 -10.60 -0.97 -18.94
C TRP A 30 -10.74 -1.27 -20.45
N LEU A 31 -10.12 -0.48 -21.34
CA LEU A 31 -10.23 -0.65 -22.80
C LEU A 31 -9.06 -1.37 -23.50
N GLU A 32 -7.77 -1.15 -23.21
CA GLU A 32 -6.74 -1.53 -24.21
C GLU A 32 -5.43 -2.19 -23.76
N MET A 33 -4.98 -2.13 -22.48
CA MET A 33 -3.65 -2.66 -22.13
C MET A 33 -3.57 -3.33 -20.75
N ARG A 34 -4.12 -4.55 -20.60
CA ARG A 34 -3.87 -5.41 -19.42
C ARG A 34 -2.41 -5.92 -19.35
N VAL A 35 -1.72 -5.95 -20.48
CA VAL A 35 -0.39 -6.60 -20.61
C VAL A 35 0.74 -5.80 -19.96
N HIS A 36 0.54 -4.51 -19.64
CA HIS A 36 1.57 -3.67 -18.98
C HIS A 36 1.23 -3.22 -17.57
N THR A 37 0.02 -3.53 -17.08
CA THR A 37 -0.48 -3.02 -15.79
C THR A 37 0.39 -3.49 -14.60
N TRP A 38 0.89 -4.74 -14.65
CA TRP A 38 1.85 -5.29 -13.67
C TRP A 38 3.18 -4.54 -13.61
N VAL A 39 3.83 -4.32 -14.77
CA VAL A 39 5.12 -3.62 -14.86
C VAL A 39 5.01 -2.20 -14.33
N LEU A 40 3.95 -1.48 -14.72
CA LEU A 40 3.64 -0.16 -14.21
C LEU A 40 3.39 -0.17 -12.70
N CYS A 41 2.72 -1.18 -12.17
CA CYS A 41 2.47 -1.26 -10.74
C CYS A 41 3.77 -1.47 -9.94
N TRP A 42 4.64 -2.39 -10.38
CA TRP A 42 5.97 -2.58 -9.77
C TRP A 42 6.85 -1.34 -9.91
N PHE A 43 6.75 -0.62 -11.03
CA PHE A 43 7.40 0.67 -11.20
C PHE A 43 6.89 1.70 -10.19
N VAL A 44 5.56 1.80 -9.97
CA VAL A 44 5.00 2.67 -8.93
C VAL A 44 5.46 2.25 -7.54
N VAL A 45 5.50 0.95 -7.21
CA VAL A 45 6.07 0.45 -5.94
C VAL A 45 7.49 0.98 -5.76
N ALA A 46 8.36 0.77 -6.75
CA ALA A 46 9.78 1.15 -6.68
C ALA A 46 9.95 2.67 -6.54
N LEU A 47 9.19 3.45 -7.33
CA LEU A 47 9.23 4.90 -7.31
C LEU A 47 8.73 5.46 -5.98
N PHE A 48 7.67 4.88 -5.41
CA PHE A 48 7.16 5.28 -4.10
C PHE A 48 8.10 4.89 -2.95
N ILE A 49 8.76 3.72 -3.02
CA ILE A 49 9.78 3.33 -2.04
C ILE A 49 10.95 4.31 -2.09
N MET A 50 11.43 4.66 -3.28
CA MET A 50 12.48 5.65 -3.47
C MET A 50 12.06 7.01 -2.89
N LEU A 51 10.89 7.51 -3.27
CA LEU A 51 10.34 8.77 -2.73
C LEU A 51 10.17 8.70 -1.20
N ALA A 52 9.71 7.58 -0.65
CA ALA A 52 9.55 7.41 0.79
C ALA A 52 10.89 7.44 1.55
N LEU A 53 11.93 6.86 0.97
CA LEU A 53 13.28 6.88 1.53
C LEU A 53 13.92 8.27 1.45
N PHE A 54 13.72 9.00 0.35
CA PHE A 54 14.25 10.36 0.17
C PHE A 54 13.51 11.41 0.99
N PHE A 55 12.18 11.36 1.04
CA PHE A 55 11.34 12.39 1.67
C PHE A 55 10.89 12.07 3.09
N LYS A 56 11.31 10.93 3.68
CA LYS A 56 10.90 10.48 5.03
C LYS A 56 9.38 10.56 5.21
N ILE A 57 8.66 9.87 4.33
CA ILE A 57 7.20 9.89 4.30
C ILE A 57 6.64 9.44 5.67
N LYS A 58 5.70 10.21 6.21
CA LYS A 58 5.08 9.96 7.52
C LYS A 58 4.16 8.73 7.45
N PRO A 59 4.08 7.92 8.52
CA PRO A 59 3.20 6.75 8.57
C PRO A 59 1.71 7.07 8.38
N ILE A 60 1.28 8.34 8.59
CA ILE A 60 -0.08 8.81 8.29
C ILE A 60 -0.47 8.59 6.81
N THR A 61 0.50 8.65 5.89
CA THR A 61 0.24 8.51 4.45
C THR A 61 -0.20 7.11 4.05
N PHE A 62 0.21 6.09 4.81
CA PHE A 62 -0.29 4.72 4.63
C PHE A 62 -1.80 4.65 4.88
N PHE A 63 -2.27 5.23 5.98
CA PHE A 63 -3.71 5.23 6.31
C PHE A 63 -4.54 6.01 5.28
N ILE A 64 -3.97 7.08 4.72
CA ILE A 64 -4.59 7.82 3.61
C ILE A 64 -4.71 6.92 2.37
N GLY A 65 -3.63 6.23 2.00
CA GLY A 65 -3.63 5.30 0.87
C GLY A 65 -4.58 4.12 1.08
N GLU A 66 -4.64 3.57 2.29
CA GLU A 66 -5.55 2.49 2.67
C GLU A 66 -7.02 2.92 2.56
N ALA A 67 -7.36 4.12 3.04
CA ALA A 67 -8.69 4.69 2.89
C ALA A 67 -9.07 4.87 1.41
N ILE A 68 -8.15 5.37 0.58
CA ILE A 68 -8.38 5.50 -0.87
C ILE A 68 -8.57 4.13 -1.51
N ALA A 69 -7.77 3.12 -1.15
CA ALA A 69 -7.89 1.76 -1.65
C ALA A 69 -9.26 1.15 -1.30
N LEU A 70 -9.72 1.33 -0.06
CA LEU A 70 -11.04 0.87 0.39
C LEU A 70 -12.17 1.55 -0.38
N VAL A 71 -12.10 2.87 -0.59
CA VAL A 71 -13.09 3.60 -1.39
C VAL A 71 -13.12 3.09 -2.82
N LEU A 72 -11.96 2.92 -3.46
CA LEU A 72 -11.86 2.38 -4.83
C LEU A 72 -12.42 0.95 -4.93
N MET A 73 -12.21 0.13 -3.90
CA MET A 73 -12.74 -1.23 -3.84
C MET A 73 -14.27 -1.27 -3.73
N LEU A 74 -14.87 -0.32 -3.00
CA LEU A 74 -16.33 -0.19 -2.85
C LEU A 74 -17.02 0.37 -4.10
N VAL A 75 -16.38 1.30 -4.81
CA VAL A 75 -17.00 2.01 -5.95
C VAL A 75 -17.22 1.12 -7.17
N LYS A 76 -16.28 0.22 -7.51
CA LYS A 76 -16.38 -0.58 -8.75
C LYS A 76 -16.91 -1.99 -8.50
N SER A 77 -16.13 -2.79 -7.76
CA SER A 77 -16.49 -4.12 -7.26
C SER A 77 -15.26 -4.69 -6.55
N PRO A 78 -15.42 -5.31 -5.37
CA PRO A 78 -14.31 -5.91 -4.65
C PRO A 78 -13.61 -7.01 -5.45
N ASN A 79 -14.33 -7.71 -6.34
CA ASN A 79 -13.76 -8.78 -7.15
C ASN A 79 -12.70 -8.26 -8.13
N ILE A 80 -12.94 -7.11 -8.78
CA ILE A 80 -12.00 -6.50 -9.73
C ILE A 80 -10.68 -6.13 -9.04
N PHE A 81 -10.77 -5.65 -7.80
CA PHE A 81 -9.60 -5.36 -6.99
C PHE A 81 -8.75 -6.62 -6.76
N TYR A 82 -9.36 -7.73 -6.34
CA TYR A 82 -8.64 -8.99 -6.11
C TYR A 82 -8.07 -9.60 -7.39
N TYR A 83 -8.72 -9.42 -8.55
CA TYR A 83 -8.16 -9.78 -9.85
C TYR A 83 -6.87 -9.00 -10.13
N ASN A 84 -6.86 -7.69 -9.92
CA ASN A 84 -5.65 -6.87 -10.12
C ASN A 84 -4.52 -7.30 -9.18
N VAL A 85 -4.81 -7.59 -7.91
CA VAL A 85 -3.78 -8.07 -6.97
C VAL A 85 -3.20 -9.39 -7.41
N ARG A 86 -4.05 -10.34 -7.85
CA ARG A 86 -3.59 -11.62 -8.38
C ARG A 86 -2.65 -11.42 -9.59
N ASP A 87 -3.04 -10.54 -10.50
CA ASP A 87 -2.27 -10.26 -11.72
C ASP A 87 -0.96 -9.50 -11.43
N MET A 88 -0.89 -8.67 -10.39
CA MET A 88 0.36 -8.03 -9.94
C MET A 88 1.41 -9.02 -9.46
N PHE A 89 0.97 -10.10 -8.80
CA PHE A 89 1.83 -11.08 -8.16
C PHE A 89 2.01 -12.38 -8.97
N PHE A 90 1.46 -12.46 -10.18
CA PHE A 90 1.51 -13.67 -11.01
C PHE A 90 1.00 -14.92 -10.29
N MET A 91 0.07 -14.74 -9.34
CA MET A 91 -0.42 -15.86 -8.55
C MET A 91 -1.42 -16.67 -9.38
N ASN A 92 -1.03 -17.88 -9.80
CA ASN A 92 -1.92 -18.81 -10.48
C ASN A 92 -2.81 -19.58 -9.48
N THR A 93 -3.48 -18.85 -8.58
CA THR A 93 -4.31 -19.41 -7.50
C THR A 93 -5.77 -18.98 -7.65
N PRO A 94 -6.73 -19.76 -7.11
CA PRO A 94 -8.14 -19.40 -7.16
C PRO A 94 -8.43 -18.09 -6.43
N LEU A 95 -9.44 -17.35 -6.89
CA LEU A 95 -9.77 -16.02 -6.33
C LEU A 95 -10.12 -16.04 -4.85
N SER A 96 -10.70 -17.14 -4.36
CA SER A 96 -10.99 -17.31 -2.94
C SER A 96 -9.70 -17.26 -2.10
N THR A 97 -8.65 -17.94 -2.55
CA THR A 97 -7.34 -17.91 -1.90
C THR A 97 -6.68 -16.55 -2.03
N THR A 98 -6.66 -15.91 -3.20
CA THR A 98 -6.03 -14.58 -3.34
C THR A 98 -6.74 -13.52 -2.52
N ARG A 99 -8.06 -13.58 -2.40
CA ARG A 99 -8.85 -12.70 -1.53
C ARG A 99 -8.40 -12.83 -0.08
N LEU A 100 -8.30 -14.05 0.43
CA LEU A 100 -7.91 -14.30 1.81
C LEU A 100 -6.46 -13.84 2.06
N THR A 101 -5.54 -14.17 1.16
CA THR A 101 -4.12 -13.76 1.26
C THR A 101 -3.98 -12.24 1.24
N THR A 102 -4.68 -11.54 0.33
CA THR A 102 -4.63 -10.07 0.24
C THR A 102 -5.14 -9.42 1.52
N ILE A 103 -6.24 -9.93 2.09
CA ILE A 103 -6.80 -9.42 3.35
C ILE A 103 -5.79 -9.62 4.49
N VAL A 104 -5.19 -10.81 4.61
CA VAL A 104 -4.20 -11.10 5.65
C VAL A 104 -3.00 -10.16 5.54
N ILE A 105 -2.49 -9.94 4.32
CA ILE A 105 -1.37 -9.00 4.09
C ILE A 105 -1.74 -7.59 4.52
N LEU A 106 -2.91 -7.10 4.12
CA LEU A 106 -3.37 -5.75 4.51
C LEU A 106 -3.48 -5.63 6.03
N VAL A 107 -4.10 -6.59 6.71
CA VAL A 107 -4.22 -6.59 8.18
C VAL A 107 -2.85 -6.54 8.86
N VAL A 108 -1.90 -7.36 8.41
CA VAL A 108 -0.53 -7.36 8.96
C VAL A 108 0.15 -6.01 8.75
N MET A 109 0.05 -5.42 7.54
CA MET A 109 0.62 -4.11 7.25
C MET A 109 0.01 -3.00 8.11
N THR A 110 -1.31 -3.03 8.31
CA THR A 110 -2.02 -2.06 9.15
C THR A 110 -1.60 -2.14 10.61
N ILE A 111 -1.42 -3.36 11.16
CA ILE A 111 -0.89 -3.56 12.53
C ILE A 111 0.52 -2.98 12.65
N VAL A 112 1.40 -3.29 11.70
CA VAL A 112 2.79 -2.79 11.69
C VAL A 112 2.82 -1.26 11.63
N MET A 113 2.02 -0.65 10.75
CA MET A 113 1.97 0.80 10.60
C MET A 113 1.33 1.51 11.79
N ALA A 114 0.32 0.92 12.41
CA ALA A 114 -0.27 1.40 13.66
C ALA A 114 0.75 1.40 14.81
N PHE A 115 1.56 0.33 14.92
CA PHE A 115 2.62 0.25 15.92
C PHE A 115 3.71 1.33 15.71
N ILE A 116 4.15 1.53 14.47
CA ILE A 116 5.12 2.58 14.12
C ILE A 116 4.56 3.96 14.45
N TRP A 117 3.30 4.24 14.08
CA TRP A 117 2.64 5.51 14.33
C TRP A 117 2.47 5.80 15.82
N TYR A 118 2.05 4.80 16.61
CA TYR A 118 1.91 4.93 18.06
C TYR A 118 3.26 5.29 18.72
N HIS A 119 4.33 4.59 18.33
CA HIS A 119 5.66 4.84 18.86
C HIS A 119 6.18 6.25 18.49
N ASP A 120 5.93 6.72 17.27
CA ASP A 120 6.35 8.05 16.82
C ASP A 120 5.60 9.16 17.56
N ASN A 121 4.30 8.99 17.78
CA ASN A 121 3.48 9.95 18.54
C ASN A 121 3.81 9.98 20.04
N LYS A 122 4.15 8.84 20.65
CA LYS A 122 4.59 8.77 22.05
C LYS A 122 5.89 9.58 22.26
N ASN A 123 6.85 9.44 21.34
CA ASN A 123 8.11 10.17 21.38
C ASN A 123 7.90 11.70 21.26
N LYS A 124 7.03 12.14 20.35
CA LYS A 124 6.70 13.57 20.20
C LYS A 124 6.03 14.16 21.44
N LYS A 125 5.12 13.42 22.09
CA LYS A 125 4.47 13.85 23.34
C LYS A 125 5.46 13.98 24.51
N GLN A 126 6.48 13.11 24.59
CA GLN A 126 7.51 13.22 25.62
C GLN A 126 8.44 14.41 25.41
N PHE A 127 8.79 14.74 24.16
CA PHE A 127 9.61 15.91 23.85
C PHE A 127 8.90 17.22 24.22
N LYS A 128 7.61 17.34 23.89
CA LYS A 128 6.79 18.53 24.23
C LYS A 128 6.57 18.72 25.75
N ARG A 129 6.76 17.68 26.57
CA ARG A 129 6.69 17.77 28.04
C ARG A 129 8.01 18.19 28.69
N ARG A 130 9.12 18.17 27.95
CA ARG A 130 10.47 18.53 28.42
C ARG A 130 10.94 19.90 27.93
N SER A 131 10.21 20.53 27.00
CA SER A 131 10.38 21.91 26.54
C SER A 131 9.44 22.83 27.28
#